data_AF-A0A2V8HQ29-F1
#
_entry.id   AF-A0A2V8HQ29-F1
#
_cell.length_a   1.000
_cell.length_b   1.000
_cell.length_c   1.000
_cell.angle_alpha   90.00
_cell.angle_beta   90.00
_cell.angle_gamma   90.00
#
_symmetry.space_group_name_H-M   'P 1'
#
loop_
_entity.id
_entity.type
_entity.pdbx_description
1 polymer ?
#
loop_
_entity_poly.entity_id
_entity_poly.type
_entity_poly.pdbx_seq_one_letter_code
_entity_poly.pdbx_strand_id
1 'polypeptide(L)'
;MDLTMTFQTLPVLTGDKDRSLQEAVGRISVSRGPGGPEADAIVTTTRRLPAVTAAYAPFPEQTEPRLLAALAARGIEQLYTHQAEAFAHVLAGRNVV
;
A
#
# COMPACT_ATOMS: atom_id res chain seq x y z
N MET A 1 -44.78 0.40 -9.28
CA MET A 1 -43.65 1.32 -9.44
C MET A 1 -42.39 0.49 -9.30
N ASP A 2 -41.82 0.06 -10.42
CA ASP A 2 -40.62 -0.78 -10.46
C ASP A 2 -39.38 0.05 -10.16
N LEU A 3 -38.66 -0.30 -9.09
CA LEU A 3 -37.34 0.22 -8.77
C LEU A 3 -36.31 -0.71 -9.42
N THR A 4 -35.95 -0.42 -10.67
CA THR A 4 -34.87 -1.11 -11.37
C THR A 4 -33.55 -0.75 -10.69
N MET A 5 -33.07 -1.57 -9.76
CA MET A 5 -31.72 -1.45 -9.19
C MET A 5 -30.71 -1.93 -10.23
N THR A 6 -30.15 -1.00 -10.99
CA THR A 6 -29.06 -1.26 -11.92
C THR A 6 -27.78 -1.55 -11.12
N PHE A 7 -27.44 -2.83 -10.95
CA PHE A 7 -26.12 -3.23 -10.45
C PHE A 7 -25.11 -3.04 -11.60
N GLN A 8 -24.35 -1.94 -11.58
CA GLN A 8 -23.16 -1.83 -12.41
C GLN A 8 -22.09 -2.78 -11.86
N THR A 9 -22.09 -4.02 -12.36
CA THR A 9 -20.94 -4.92 -12.21
C THR A 9 -19.70 -4.21 -12.73
N LEU A 10 -18.65 -4.18 -11.91
CA LEU A 10 -17.37 -3.62 -12.31
C LEU A 10 -16.84 -4.37 -13.53
N PRO A 11 -16.63 -3.71 -14.67
CA PRO A 11 -15.94 -4.37 -15.77
C PRO A 11 -14.56 -4.77 -15.28
N VAL A 12 -14.19 -6.03 -15.50
CA VAL A 12 -12.82 -6.48 -15.27
C VAL A 12 -11.94 -5.80 -16.31
N LEU A 13 -11.34 -4.67 -15.92
CA LEU A 13 -10.37 -3.96 -16.74
C LEU A 13 -9.04 -4.71 -16.65
N THR A 14 -8.85 -5.69 -17.54
CA THR A 14 -7.53 -6.27 -17.78
C THR A 14 -6.70 -5.24 -18.55
N GLY A 15 -5.91 -4.45 -17.82
CA GLY A 15 -5.10 -3.35 -18.34
C GLY A 15 -4.20 -2.74 -17.27
N ASP A 16 -3.76 -1.50 -17.49
CA ASP A 16 -2.93 -0.69 -16.58
C ASP A 16 -3.53 -0.65 -15.16
N LYS A 17 -2.88 -1.37 -14.23
CA LYS A 17 -3.38 -1.60 -12.88
C LYS A 17 -3.53 -0.29 -12.11
N ASP A 18 -2.64 0.67 -12.35
CA ASP A 18 -2.65 1.95 -11.65
C ASP A 18 -3.89 2.77 -11.99
N ARG A 19 -4.29 2.75 -13.27
CA ARG A 19 -5.51 3.40 -13.74
C ARG A 19 -6.76 2.74 -13.16
N SER A 20 -6.82 1.41 -13.19
CA SER A 20 -7.94 0.66 -12.62
C SER A 20 -8.08 0.90 -11.12
N LEU A 21 -6.95 1.01 -10.41
CA LEU A 21 -6.90 1.38 -8.99
C LEU A 21 -7.38 2.81 -8.76
N GLN A 22 -6.91 3.78 -9.55
CA GLN A 22 -7.31 5.19 -9.43
C GLN A 22 -8.80 5.38 -9.69
N GLU A 23 -9.38 4.68 -10.67
CA GLU A 23 -10.81 4.71 -10.95
C GLU A 23 -11.63 4.10 -9.80
N ALA A 24 -11.17 2.97 -9.24
CA ALA A 24 -11.83 2.34 -8.08
C ALA A 24 -11.75 3.24 -6.84
N VAL A 25 -10.57 3.81 -6.55
CA VAL A 25 -10.37 4.76 -5.45
C VAL A 25 -11.20 6.02 -5.65
N GLY A 26 -11.29 6.56 -6.87
CA GLY A 26 -12.12 7.71 -7.20
C GLY A 26 -13.59 7.47 -6.85
N ARG A 27 -14.15 6.34 -7.27
CA ARG A 27 -15.55 5.96 -6.97
C ARG A 27 -15.79 5.80 -5.46
N ILE A 28 -14.87 5.17 -4.74
CA ILE A 28 -14.95 5.02 -3.27
C ILE A 28 -14.81 6.38 -2.57
N SER A 29 -13.95 7.27 -3.07
CA SER A 29 -13.65 8.57 -2.45
C SER A 29 -14.75 9.61 -2.63
N VAL A 30 -15.60 9.46 -3.67
CA VAL A 30 -16.81 10.29 -3.86
C VAL A 30 -17.85 9.99 -2.76
N SER A 31 -17.93 8.73 -2.31
CA SER A 31 -18.80 8.38 -1.18
C SER A 31 -18.23 8.91 0.14
N ARG A 32 -18.96 9.82 0.80
CA ARG A 32 -18.61 10.30 2.16
C ARG A 32 -18.73 9.20 3.24
N GLY A 33 -19.36 8.08 2.90
CA GLY A 33 -19.55 6.91 3.73
C GLY A 33 -20.54 5.92 3.09
N PRO A 34 -20.61 4.66 3.58
CA PRO A 34 -21.63 3.71 3.17
C PRO A 34 -23.04 4.23 3.52
N GLY A 35 -24.03 4.01 2.64
CA GLY A 35 -25.45 4.31 2.88
C GLY A 35 -25.93 5.72 2.53
N GLY A 36 -25.08 6.58 1.95
CA GLY A 36 -25.50 7.86 1.37
C GLY A 36 -26.08 7.74 -0.05
N PRO A 37 -26.77 8.76 -0.58
CA PRO A 37 -27.35 8.73 -1.94
C PRO A 37 -26.31 8.58 -3.07
N GLU A 38 -25.05 8.90 -2.79
CA GLU A 38 -23.90 8.73 -3.69
C GLU A 38 -23.05 7.50 -3.34
N ALA A 39 -23.48 6.67 -2.38
CA ALA A 39 -22.74 5.48 -1.98
C ALA A 39 -22.89 4.36 -3.02
N ASP A 40 -21.78 3.73 -3.38
CA ASP A 40 -21.77 2.56 -4.25
C ASP A 40 -22.51 1.38 -3.55
N ALA A 41 -23.47 0.77 -4.25
CA ALA A 41 -24.37 -0.25 -3.69
C ALA A 41 -23.65 -1.51 -3.17
N ILE A 42 -22.41 -1.76 -3.60
CA ILE A 42 -21.61 -2.92 -3.15
C ILE A 42 -20.64 -2.59 -2.00
N VAL A 43 -20.44 -1.31 -1.66
CA VAL A 43 -19.51 -0.89 -0.60
C VAL A 43 -20.22 -0.91 0.75
N THR A 44 -19.85 -1.86 1.61
CA THR A 44 -20.48 -2.05 2.92
C THR A 44 -19.84 -1.23 4.04
N THR A 45 -18.56 -0.84 3.89
CA THR A 45 -17.84 -0.01 4.87
C THR A 45 -16.65 0.71 4.25
N THR A 46 -16.41 1.93 4.71
CA THR A 46 -15.18 2.69 4.42
C THR A 46 -14.53 3.11 5.73
N ARG A 47 -13.19 2.97 5.81
CA ARG A 47 -12.40 3.46 6.95
C ARG A 47 -11.17 4.18 6.44
N ARG A 48 -11.03 5.45 6.80
CA ARG A 48 -9.79 6.20 6.55
C ARG A 48 -8.78 5.86 7.63
N LEU A 49 -7.64 5.31 7.23
CA LEU A 49 -6.50 5.15 8.13
C LEU A 49 -5.73 6.48 8.19
N PRO A 50 -5.25 6.88 9.36
CA PRO A 50 -4.36 8.03 9.45
C PRO A 50 -3.07 7.74 8.66
N ALA A 51 -2.48 8.78 8.06
CA ALA A 51 -1.15 8.66 7.48
C ALA A 51 -0.15 8.34 8.59
N VAL A 52 0.77 7.42 8.31
CA VAL A 52 1.85 7.05 9.23
C VAL A 52 3.16 7.48 8.62
N THR A 53 3.90 8.34 9.33
CA THR A 53 5.24 8.74 8.92
C THR A 53 6.16 7.54 8.95
N ALA A 54 7.00 7.42 7.93
CA ALA A 54 8.04 6.41 7.86
C ALA A 54 9.00 6.51 9.06
N ALA A 55 9.30 5.37 9.69
CA ALA A 55 10.36 5.25 10.67
C ALA A 55 11.58 4.60 10.02
N TYR A 56 12.73 5.28 10.11
CA TYR A 56 13.98 4.85 9.49
C TYR A 56 15.04 4.50 10.53
N ALA A 57 16.00 3.68 10.12
CA ALA A 57 17.17 3.31 10.89
C ALA A 57 18.39 3.21 9.95
N PRO A 58 19.62 3.40 10.48
CA PRO A 58 20.83 3.24 9.69
C PRO A 58 21.05 1.78 9.28
N PHE A 59 21.88 1.57 8.28
CA PHE A 59 22.38 0.24 7.95
C PHE A 59 23.21 -0.33 9.11
N PRO A 60 23.15 -1.65 9.37
CA PRO A 60 24.04 -2.30 10.34
C PRO A 60 25.52 -2.06 10.00
N GLU A 61 26.38 -1.91 11.00
CA GLU A 61 27.81 -1.62 10.78
C GLU A 61 28.53 -2.69 9.96
N GLN A 62 28.10 -3.96 10.06
CA GLN A 62 28.69 -5.06 9.28
C GLN A 62 28.19 -5.11 7.82
N THR A 63 27.44 -4.10 7.36
CA THR A 63 26.93 -4.08 5.98
C THR A 63 28.08 -3.91 4.99
N GLU A 64 28.15 -4.81 4.01
CA GLU A 64 29.18 -4.78 2.96
C GLU A 64 29.11 -3.47 2.14
N PRO A 65 30.22 -2.72 1.99
CA PRO A 65 30.22 -1.43 1.29
C PRO A 65 29.71 -1.50 -0.16
N ARG A 66 29.95 -2.62 -0.85
CA ARG A 66 29.44 -2.82 -2.23
C ARG A 66 27.92 -2.90 -2.28
N LEU A 67 27.29 -3.48 -1.25
CA LEU A 67 25.84 -3.53 -1.12
C LEU A 67 25.27 -2.14 -0.85
N LEU A 68 25.90 -1.36 0.03
CA LEU A 68 25.49 0.04 0.27
C LEU A 68 25.49 0.86 -1.02
N ALA A 69 26.56 0.77 -1.82
CA ALA A 69 26.65 1.47 -3.09
C ALA A 69 25.55 1.04 -4.08
N ALA A 70 25.26 -0.26 -4.16
CA ALA A 70 24.22 -0.79 -5.04
C ALA A 70 22.80 -0.35 -4.61
N LEU A 71 22.54 -0.26 -3.31
CA LEU A 71 21.28 0.23 -2.76
C LEU A 71 21.11 1.73 -2.97
N ALA A 72 22.16 2.52 -2.73
CA ALA A 72 22.17 3.96 -2.98
C ALA A 72 21.93 4.28 -4.47
N ALA A 73 22.53 3.52 -5.40
CA ALA A 73 22.27 3.67 -6.84
C ALA A 73 20.80 3.41 -7.24
N ARG A 74 20.02 2.76 -6.36
CA ARG A 74 18.58 2.51 -6.52
C ARG A 74 17.72 3.49 -5.70
N GLY A 75 18.33 4.52 -5.12
CA GLY A 75 17.67 5.53 -4.29
C GLY A 75 17.36 5.08 -2.85
N ILE A 76 17.99 4.01 -2.37
CA ILE A 76 17.79 3.49 -1.01
C ILE A 76 18.96 3.97 -0.14
N GLU A 77 18.74 5.08 0.57
CA GLU A 77 19.76 5.71 1.42
C GLU A 77 19.65 5.31 2.90
N GLN A 78 18.47 4.86 3.34
CA GLN A 78 18.21 4.39 4.71
C GLN A 78 17.25 3.20 4.69
N LEU A 79 17.27 2.40 5.74
CA LEU A 79 16.36 1.27 5.93
C LEU A 79 15.14 1.71 6.72
N TYR A 80 13.98 1.12 6.43
CA TYR A 80 12.89 1.17 7.41
C TYR A 80 13.30 0.40 8.67
N THR A 81 12.79 0.80 9.83
CA THR A 81 13.14 0.18 11.12
C THR A 81 12.99 -1.34 11.11
N HIS A 82 11.90 -1.87 10.55
CA HIS A 82 11.68 -3.31 10.42
C HIS A 82 12.68 -4.00 9.49
N GLN A 83 13.17 -3.31 8.45
CA GLN A 83 14.21 -3.83 7.57
C GLN A 83 15.57 -3.86 8.27
N ALA A 84 15.92 -2.81 9.02
CA ALA A 84 17.16 -2.77 9.80
C ALA A 84 17.18 -3.87 10.87
N GLU A 85 16.05 -4.08 11.56
CA GLU A 85 15.89 -5.18 12.50
C GLU A 85 16.06 -6.54 11.81
N ALA A 86 15.32 -6.81 10.73
CA ALA A 86 15.43 -8.06 10.00
C ALA A 86 16.87 -8.31 9.50
N PHE A 87 17.54 -7.27 8.99
CA PHE A 87 18.91 -7.36 8.52
C PHE A 87 19.87 -7.70 9.69
N ALA A 88 19.76 -7.02 10.83
CA ALA A 88 20.57 -7.34 12.01
C ALA A 88 20.35 -8.77 12.51
N HIS A 89 19.12 -9.30 12.44
CA HIS A 89 18.83 -10.69 12.76
C HIS A 89 19.53 -11.66 11.80
N VAL A 90 19.46 -11.41 10.49
CA VAL A 90 20.10 -12.25 9.47
C VAL A 90 21.63 -12.23 9.61
N LEU A 91 22.24 -11.06 9.83
CA LEU A 91 23.69 -10.94 10.07
C LEU A 91 24.15 -11.72 11.30
N ALA A 92 23.28 -11.85 12.30
CA ALA A 92 23.53 -12.65 13.49
C ALA A 92 23.17 -14.14 13.34
N GLY A 93 22.86 -14.61 12.12
CA GLY A 93 22.50 -16.00 11.84
C GLY A 93 21.12 -16.43 12.39
N ARG A 94 20.23 -15.47 12.65
CA ARG A 94 18.86 -15.73 13.13
C ARG A 94 17.86 -15.69 11.98
N ASN A 95 16.77 -16.42 12.14
CA ASN A 95 15.64 -16.40 11.21
C ASN A 95 14.71 -15.19 11.49
N VAL A 96 14.03 -14.73 10.45
CA VAL A 96 13.05 -13.64 10.47
C VAL A 96 11.78 -14.08 9.73
N VAL A 97 10.63 -13.43 10.01
CA VAL A 97 9.33 -13.73 9.39
C VAL A 97 8.68 -12.48 8.82
#